data_AF-A0AAQ3T6D8-F1
#
_entry.id   AF-A0AAQ3T6D8-F1
#
_cell.length_a   1.000
_cell.length_b   1.000
_cell.length_c   1.000
_cell.angle_alpha   90.00
_cell.angle_beta   90.00
_cell.angle_gamma   90.00
#
_symmetry.space_group_name_H-M   'P 1'
#
loop_
_entity.id
_entity.type
_entity.pdbx_description
1 polymer ?
#
loop_
_entity_poly.entity_id
_entity_poly.type
_entity_poly.pdbx_seq_one_letter_code
_entity_poly.pdbx_strand_id
1 'polypeptide(L)'
;MIKLDFEKAYDKIKWDFLQQTLRMKGFNPLWCKWVESFVQGGNIGIKVTDQLGNYFQTKKGLRQDDPMSPILFNIVVDMLAILVARAKEDGQIKGVVPHLVDDGLSILQYADDTIIFMDHDIEQGKNMKLLLCVFEQLSGLKINFHKSEIFCFGKAKDYEIQYSQLFGCKIGTYPFRYLGIPMHFRKLNNKDWKHIEDRFEKKLVLINSVLSSLPLFMLSFFEVPRKVLKKLEYLRSRFYWQNDEYKKKYRLLKWVTLCQPKDMGGLGIQNLDIQNKCLLSKWLFKLLNEDGLWQNLLRNKYLRNKTLSQVTKKAGDSHFWMGLMGIKDQFLELGTFKLNSGTQIRFWEDVWLENQSLKYLYPNLFNIVRKKHAMVAEILSTNPINVSFRRALVGDKLLEWRTLVARLVYINLNEDNDVFIWGLQKYGSFSIKSMYLHLVNTGVKIIYREGIGVGIRLVVSIARLKPFITFSLSVSMPNSYGVLFI
;
A
#
# COMPACT_ATOMS: atom_id res chain seq x y z
N MET A 1 20.71 1.42 8.95
CA MET A 1 19.26 1.37 9.29
C MET A 1 19.12 0.75 10.66
N ILE A 2 18.32 1.33 11.55
CA ILE A 2 18.11 0.86 12.92
C ILE A 2 16.63 0.63 13.12
N LYS A 3 16.24 -0.60 13.48
CA LYS A 3 14.88 -0.91 13.92
C LYS A 3 14.85 -0.77 15.44
N LEU A 4 14.08 0.19 15.94
CA LEU A 4 13.91 0.44 17.36
C LEU A 4 12.78 -0.42 17.94
N ASP A 5 12.92 -0.78 19.20
CA ASP A 5 11.90 -1.45 20.02
C ASP A 5 11.67 -0.62 21.29
N PHE A 6 10.43 -0.22 21.57
CA PHE A 6 10.09 0.50 22.79
C PHE A 6 9.64 -0.46 23.90
N GLU A 7 10.15 -0.26 25.11
CA GLU A 7 9.79 -1.10 26.24
C GLU A 7 8.45 -0.65 26.85
N LYS A 8 7.40 -1.45 26.67
CA LYS A 8 6.04 -1.17 27.20
C LYS A 8 5.59 0.26 26.85
N ALA A 9 5.49 0.53 25.55
CA ALA A 9 5.39 1.87 24.98
C ALA A 9 4.30 2.75 25.64
N TYR A 10 3.11 2.20 25.91
CA TYR A 10 2.04 2.95 26.58
C TYR A 10 2.33 3.23 28.06
N ASP A 11 2.97 2.33 28.79
CA ASP A 11 3.06 2.37 30.26
C ASP A 11 4.08 3.38 30.80
N LYS A 12 4.96 3.89 29.93
CA LYS A 12 6.15 4.66 30.36
C LYS A 12 6.12 6.16 30.06
N ILE A 13 5.12 6.64 29.31
CA ILE A 13 5.03 8.05 28.92
C ILE A 13 4.89 8.95 30.16
N LYS A 14 5.73 9.99 30.23
CA LYS A 14 5.61 11.06 31.21
C LYS A 14 4.48 12.01 30.82
N TRP A 15 3.58 12.27 31.76
CA TRP A 15 2.41 13.13 31.53
C TRP A 15 2.79 14.59 31.30
N ASP A 16 3.82 15.09 31.97
CA ASP A 16 4.32 16.45 31.77
C ASP A 16 4.79 16.66 30.32
N PHE A 17 5.49 15.67 29.77
CA PHE A 17 5.94 15.70 28.38
C PHE A 17 4.77 15.62 27.39
N LEU A 18 3.76 14.78 27.67
CA LEU A 18 2.53 14.75 26.89
C LEU A 18 1.86 16.13 26.88
N GLN A 19 1.66 16.74 28.05
CA GLN A 19 1.04 18.07 28.18
C GLN A 19 1.84 19.15 27.46
N GLN A 20 3.16 19.13 27.57
CA GLN A 20 4.04 20.04 26.83
C GLN A 20 3.89 19.85 25.32
N THR A 21 3.85 18.60 24.85
CA THR A 21 3.68 18.26 23.43
C THR A 21 2.36 18.80 22.88
N LEU A 22 1.26 18.63 23.63
CA LEU A 22 -0.05 19.17 23.24
C LEU A 22 -0.03 20.69 23.11
N ARG A 23 0.59 21.39 24.05
CA ARG A 23 0.75 22.85 24.00
C ARG A 23 1.59 23.29 22.80
N MET A 24 2.71 22.61 22.55
CA MET A 24 3.59 22.89 21.40
C MET A 24 2.89 22.66 20.06
N LYS A 25 1.99 21.68 19.98
CA LYS A 25 1.16 21.41 18.80
C LYS A 25 -0.03 22.36 18.64
N GLY A 26 -0.23 23.30 19.57
CA GLY A 26 -1.27 24.33 19.50
C GLY A 26 -2.66 23.85 19.94
N PHE A 27 -2.76 22.77 20.71
CA PHE A 27 -4.06 22.32 21.24
C PHE A 27 -4.64 23.34 22.22
N ASN A 28 -5.97 23.50 22.18
CA ASN A 28 -6.69 24.43 23.06
C ASN A 28 -6.42 24.09 24.55
N PRO A 29 -6.16 25.10 25.42
CA PRO A 29 -5.94 24.87 26.85
C PRO A 29 -7.03 24.05 27.56
N LEU A 30 -8.29 24.17 27.15
CA LEU A 30 -9.39 23.36 27.69
C LEU A 30 -9.21 21.88 27.37
N TRP A 31 -8.81 21.57 26.14
CA TRP A 31 -8.57 20.20 25.71
C TRP A 31 -7.36 19.59 26.43
N CYS A 32 -6.29 20.37 26.62
CA CYS A 32 -5.14 19.96 27.43
C CYS A 32 -5.54 19.59 28.87
N LYS A 33 -6.41 20.40 29.51
CA LYS A 33 -6.96 20.12 30.85
C LYS A 33 -7.82 18.86 30.88
N TRP A 34 -8.62 18.60 29.84
CA TRP A 34 -9.39 17.35 29.74
C TRP A 34 -8.48 16.13 29.64
N VAL A 35 -7.46 16.19 28.78
CA VAL A 35 -6.46 15.12 28.69
C VAL A 35 -5.74 14.95 30.03
N GLU A 36 -5.34 16.03 30.68
CA GLU A 36 -4.70 15.96 32.01
C GLU A 36 -5.57 15.21 33.02
N SER A 37 -6.83 15.62 33.14
CA SER A 37 -7.81 14.99 34.03
C SER A 37 -8.04 13.52 33.69
N PHE A 38 -8.08 13.20 32.40
CA PHE A 38 -8.28 11.85 31.91
C PHE A 38 -7.11 10.91 32.27
N VAL A 39 -5.87 11.37 32.07
CA VAL A 39 -4.70 10.54 32.28
C VAL A 39 -4.35 10.44 33.78
N GLN A 40 -4.51 11.52 34.56
CA GLN A 40 -4.15 11.57 35.99
C GLN A 40 -5.23 11.02 36.94
N GLY A 41 -6.51 11.07 36.55
CA GLY A 41 -7.64 10.71 37.42
C GLY A 41 -7.89 9.21 37.61
N GLY A 42 -6.97 8.33 37.18
CA GLY A 42 -7.16 6.89 37.18
C GLY A 42 -6.54 6.16 38.37
N ASN A 43 -7.35 5.36 39.06
CA ASN A 43 -6.86 4.33 39.97
C ASN A 43 -6.89 2.96 39.26
N ILE A 44 -5.80 2.21 39.33
CA ILE A 44 -5.69 0.86 38.77
C ILE A 44 -5.79 -0.16 39.89
N GLY A 45 -6.66 -1.15 39.73
CA GLY A 45 -6.70 -2.36 40.56
C GLY A 45 -6.24 -3.56 39.72
N ILE A 46 -5.30 -4.35 40.25
CA ILE A 46 -4.87 -5.59 39.59
C ILE A 46 -5.81 -6.71 40.01
N LYS A 47 -6.47 -7.35 39.06
CA LYS A 47 -7.32 -8.53 39.31
C LYS A 47 -6.49 -9.80 39.14
N VAL A 48 -6.24 -10.52 40.22
CA VAL A 48 -5.55 -11.83 40.20
C VAL A 48 -6.54 -12.90 40.65
N THR A 49 -6.79 -13.90 39.79
CA THR A 49 -7.65 -15.06 40.12
C THR A 49 -9.03 -14.66 40.64
N ASP A 50 -9.71 -13.77 39.91
CA ASP A 50 -11.02 -13.20 40.25
C ASP A 50 -11.12 -12.31 41.50
N GLN A 51 -10.01 -12.08 42.22
CA GLN A 51 -9.95 -11.13 43.32
C GLN A 51 -9.33 -9.81 42.85
N LEU A 52 -10.07 -8.71 43.05
CA LEU A 52 -9.57 -7.36 42.83
C LEU A 52 -8.62 -6.98 43.99
N GLY A 53 -7.35 -6.76 43.66
CA GLY A 53 -6.39 -6.22 44.61
C GLY A 53 -6.62 -4.73 44.90
N ASN A 54 -5.80 -4.18 45.80
CA ASN A 54 -5.89 -2.78 46.19
C ASN A 54 -5.66 -1.84 45.00
N TYR A 55 -6.45 -0.77 44.97
CA TYR A 55 -6.28 0.31 44.00
C TYR A 55 -5.00 1.10 44.31
N PHE A 56 -4.21 1.36 43.28
CA PHE A 56 -3.08 2.29 43.36
C PHE A 56 -3.18 3.31 42.23
N GLN A 57 -2.64 4.50 42.49
CA GLN A 57 -2.62 5.58 41.52
C GLN A 57 -1.44 5.42 40.57
N THR A 58 -1.66 5.56 39.28
CA THR A 58 -0.57 5.67 38.31
C THR A 58 0.05 7.06 38.35
N LYS A 59 1.34 7.16 38.03
CA LYS A 59 2.07 8.44 37.93
C LYS A 59 2.62 8.70 36.54
N LYS A 60 2.42 7.76 35.61
CA LYS A 60 2.89 7.78 34.24
C LYS A 60 2.12 6.74 33.41
N GLY A 61 2.25 6.85 32.10
CA GLY A 61 1.70 5.93 31.12
C GLY A 61 0.28 6.28 30.68
N LEU A 62 -0.11 5.69 29.56
CA LEU A 62 -1.44 5.76 28.95
C LEU A 62 -2.16 4.44 29.19
N ARG A 63 -3.48 4.47 29.33
CA ARG A 63 -4.27 3.26 29.60
C ARG A 63 -4.34 2.41 28.34
N GLN A 64 -3.92 1.15 28.43
CA GLN A 64 -4.13 0.18 27.36
C GLN A 64 -5.64 -0.10 27.22
N ASP A 65 -6.08 -0.39 26.00
CA ASP A 65 -7.50 -0.60 25.62
C ASP A 65 -8.41 0.63 25.71
N ASP A 66 -7.85 1.81 25.96
CA ASP A 66 -8.59 3.06 25.86
C ASP A 66 -8.52 3.65 24.43
N PRO A 67 -9.64 4.14 23.86
CA PRO A 67 -9.67 4.65 22.49
C PRO A 67 -8.84 5.93 22.27
N MET A 68 -8.57 6.75 23.29
CA MET A 68 -7.75 7.96 23.16
C MET A 68 -6.25 7.67 23.26
N SER A 69 -5.85 6.65 24.02
CA SER A 69 -4.45 6.33 24.26
C SER A 69 -3.61 6.17 22.98
N PRO A 70 -4.08 5.50 21.91
CA PRO A 70 -3.33 5.41 20.65
C PRO A 70 -3.03 6.76 20.01
N ILE A 71 -3.99 7.69 20.04
CA ILE A 71 -3.82 9.03 19.45
C ILE A 71 -2.83 9.84 20.28
N LEU A 72 -2.98 9.82 21.60
CA LEU A 72 -2.06 10.51 22.52
C LEU A 72 -0.64 9.95 22.40
N PHE A 73 -0.50 8.64 22.24
CA PHE A 73 0.78 7.99 21.99
C PHE A 73 1.42 8.48 20.70
N ASN A 74 0.67 8.50 19.59
CA ASN A 74 1.18 8.98 18.31
C ASN A 74 1.64 10.45 18.39
N ILE A 75 0.90 11.31 19.10
CA ILE A 75 1.30 12.72 19.28
C ILE A 75 2.65 12.83 20.02
N VAL A 76 2.86 12.00 21.05
CA VAL A 76 4.12 11.97 21.80
C VAL A 76 5.28 11.44 20.95
N VAL A 77 5.06 10.37 20.19
CA VAL A 77 6.09 9.75 19.35
C VAL A 77 6.45 10.63 18.14
N ASP A 78 5.51 11.42 17.62
CA ASP A 78 5.75 12.39 16.56
C ASP A 78 6.77 13.47 16.95
N MET A 79 6.96 13.73 18.25
CA MET A 79 8.04 14.60 18.72
C MET A 79 9.43 14.05 18.39
N LEU A 80 9.60 12.73 18.27
CA LEU A 80 10.86 12.15 17.81
C LEU A 80 11.15 12.53 16.36
N ALA A 81 10.14 12.52 15.49
CA ALA A 81 10.29 12.96 14.10
C ALA A 81 10.67 14.44 14.01
N ILE A 82 10.08 15.29 14.86
CA ILE A 82 10.42 16.72 14.94
C ILE A 82 11.87 16.92 15.41
N LEU A 83 12.30 16.20 16.44
CA LEU A 83 13.69 16.30 16.93
C LEU A 83 14.69 15.86 15.86
N VAL A 84 14.39 14.77 15.13
CA VAL A 84 15.23 14.32 14.01
C VAL A 84 15.24 15.35 12.89
N ALA A 85 14.11 15.98 12.56
CA ALA A 85 14.05 17.02 11.53
C ALA A 85 14.95 18.23 11.89
N ARG A 86 14.87 18.72 13.12
CA ARG A 86 15.73 19.82 13.61
C ARG A 86 17.21 19.46 13.56
N ALA A 87 17.57 18.25 14.01
CA ALA A 87 18.95 17.79 13.94
C ALA A 87 19.48 17.68 12.50
N LYS A 88 18.59 17.50 11.51
CA LYS A 88 18.98 17.55 10.09
C LYS A 88 19.16 18.97 9.59
N GLU A 89 18.28 19.89 9.98
CA GLU A 89 18.41 21.33 9.66
C GLU A 89 19.74 21.89 10.20
N ASP A 90 20.13 21.46 11.40
CA ASP A 90 21.40 21.85 12.04
C ASP A 90 22.62 21.07 11.49
N GLY A 91 22.44 20.20 10.50
CA GLY A 91 23.52 19.41 9.88
C GLY A 91 24.12 18.31 10.78
N GLN A 92 23.53 18.01 11.93
CA GLN A 92 24.02 17.01 12.88
C GLN A 92 23.76 15.57 12.42
N ILE A 93 22.76 15.37 11.57
CA ILE A 93 22.31 14.07 11.08
C ILE A 93 21.92 14.21 9.61
N LYS A 94 22.27 13.22 8.77
CA LYS A 94 21.88 13.17 7.36
C LYS A 94 20.94 12.00 7.08
N GLY A 95 19.87 12.28 6.34
CA GLY A 95 18.97 11.25 5.81
C GLY A 95 19.59 10.48 4.65
N VAL A 96 19.01 9.32 4.35
CA VAL A 96 19.43 8.51 3.19
C VAL A 96 18.66 8.93 1.93
N VAL A 97 19.24 8.65 0.77
CA VAL A 97 18.63 8.87 -0.57
C VAL A 97 18.08 10.29 -0.83
N PRO A 98 18.86 11.36 -0.59
CA PRO A 98 18.39 12.75 -0.82
C PRO A 98 18.07 13.06 -2.29
N HIS A 99 18.52 12.23 -3.23
CA HIS A 99 18.17 12.34 -4.65
C HIS A 99 16.77 11.77 -4.99
N LEU A 100 16.10 11.12 -4.02
CA LEU A 100 14.76 10.53 -4.21
C LEU A 100 13.70 11.18 -3.33
N VAL A 101 14.09 11.65 -2.15
CA VAL A 101 13.21 12.28 -1.16
C VAL A 101 13.91 13.54 -0.71
N ASP A 102 13.20 14.67 -0.74
CA ASP A 102 13.73 15.96 -0.29
C ASP A 102 14.19 15.84 1.17
N ASP A 103 15.34 16.45 1.48
CA ASP A 103 16.08 16.33 2.74
C ASP A 103 16.52 14.91 3.15
N GLY A 104 16.26 13.89 2.33
CA GLY A 104 16.55 12.48 2.60
C GLY A 104 15.64 11.85 3.65
N LEU A 105 15.45 10.53 3.54
CA LEU A 105 14.65 9.75 4.49
C LEU A 105 15.45 9.48 5.77
N SER A 106 14.93 9.85 6.94
CA SER A 106 15.61 9.62 8.23
C SER A 106 14.82 8.79 9.23
N ILE A 107 13.50 8.81 9.13
CA ILE A 107 12.62 8.11 10.07
C ILE A 107 11.39 7.56 9.35
N LEU A 108 10.97 6.36 9.74
CA LEU A 108 9.72 5.72 9.35
C LEU A 108 9.06 5.20 10.62
N GLN A 109 7.87 5.71 10.93
CA GLN A 109 7.17 5.42 12.17
C GLN A 109 5.77 4.92 11.89
N TYR A 110 5.39 3.86 12.59
CA TYR A 110 4.01 3.40 12.69
C TYR A 110 3.75 3.00 14.14
N ALA A 111 3.04 3.85 14.88
CA ALA A 111 2.90 3.70 16.34
C ALA A 111 4.28 3.45 17.00
N ASP A 112 4.46 2.32 17.67
CA ASP A 112 5.69 1.92 18.35
C ASP A 112 6.75 1.31 17.41
N ASP A 113 6.37 0.87 16.21
CA ASP A 113 7.28 0.31 15.20
C ASP A 113 8.06 1.44 14.48
N THR A 114 9.24 1.79 15.01
CA THR A 114 10.11 2.86 14.48
C THR A 114 11.35 2.31 13.77
N ILE A 115 11.61 2.78 12.55
CA ILE A 115 12.84 2.55 11.80
C ILE A 115 13.55 3.87 11.53
N ILE A 116 14.83 3.92 11.85
CA ILE A 116 15.71 5.07 11.60
C ILE A 116 16.67 4.75 10.45
N PHE A 117 16.83 5.70 9.55
CA PHE A 117 17.76 5.66 8.44
C PHE A 117 18.80 6.76 8.57
N MET A 118 20.05 6.39 8.38
CA MET A 118 21.21 7.29 8.42
C MET A 118 22.21 6.82 7.38
N ASP A 119 22.91 7.78 6.79
CA ASP A 119 24.07 7.47 5.94
C ASP A 119 25.25 6.97 6.79
N HIS A 120 26.25 6.39 6.14
CA HIS A 120 27.44 5.95 6.85
C HIS A 120 28.28 7.14 7.33
N ASP A 121 28.16 7.45 8.63
CA ASP A 121 28.96 8.43 9.34
C ASP A 121 28.88 8.12 10.84
N ILE A 122 30.03 7.83 11.45
CA ILE A 122 30.11 7.43 12.86
C ILE A 122 29.77 8.60 13.79
N GLU A 123 30.13 9.82 13.40
CA GLU A 123 29.86 11.03 14.20
C GLU A 123 28.37 11.34 14.20
N GLN A 124 27.72 11.29 13.03
CA GLN A 124 26.26 11.41 12.95
C GLN A 124 25.54 10.27 13.69
N GLY A 125 26.12 9.07 13.68
CA GLY A 125 25.64 7.95 14.49
C GLY A 125 25.66 8.27 15.99
N LYS A 126 26.71 8.92 16.49
CA LYS A 126 26.80 9.37 17.90
C LYS A 126 25.74 10.44 18.19
N ASN A 127 25.57 11.41 17.29
CA ASN A 127 24.54 12.45 17.42
C ASN A 127 23.14 11.84 17.49
N MET A 128 22.84 10.87 16.64
CA MET A 128 21.56 10.14 16.69
C MET A 128 21.39 9.38 18.01
N LYS A 129 22.43 8.69 18.50
CA LYS A 129 22.35 8.00 19.79
C LYS A 129 22.06 8.98 20.94
N LEU A 130 22.72 10.14 20.96
CA LEU A 130 22.48 11.19 21.93
C LEU A 130 21.04 11.70 21.85
N LEU A 131 20.54 11.99 20.65
CA LEU A 131 19.17 12.42 20.41
C LEU A 131 18.15 11.41 20.93
N LEU A 132 18.36 10.12 20.68
CA LEU A 132 17.49 9.06 21.19
C LEU A 132 17.51 8.98 22.72
N CYS A 133 18.68 9.14 23.35
CA CYS A 133 18.79 9.19 24.81
C CYS A 133 18.09 10.41 25.41
N VAL A 134 18.22 11.59 24.78
CA VAL A 134 17.52 12.80 25.20
C VAL A 134 16.00 12.61 25.05
N PHE A 135 15.54 12.05 23.94
CA PHE A 135 14.12 11.74 23.74
C PHE A 135 13.58 10.77 24.80
N GLU A 136 14.32 9.71 25.12
CA GLU A 136 13.96 8.77 26.20
C GLU A 136 13.84 9.48 27.56
N GLN A 137 14.77 10.37 27.88
CA GLN A 137 14.76 11.13 29.13
C GLN A 137 13.58 12.12 29.22
N LEU A 138 13.27 12.82 28.13
CA LEU A 138 12.17 13.79 28.05
C LEU A 138 10.81 13.10 28.07
N SER A 139 10.59 12.12 27.19
CA SER A 139 9.30 11.45 27.02
C SER A 139 9.01 10.38 28.07
N GLY A 140 10.04 9.80 28.67
CA GLY A 140 9.94 8.58 29.47
C GLY A 140 9.81 7.29 28.66
N LEU A 141 9.73 7.37 27.32
CA LEU A 141 9.68 6.20 26.45
C LEU A 141 11.05 5.53 26.40
N LYS A 142 11.18 4.44 27.17
CA LYS A 142 12.42 3.66 27.23
C LYS A 142 12.63 2.87 25.95
N ILE A 143 13.76 3.09 25.29
CA ILE A 143 14.16 2.34 24.10
C ILE A 143 14.88 1.07 24.56
N ASN A 144 14.41 -0.09 24.10
CA ASN A 144 15.05 -1.37 24.35
C ASN A 144 16.13 -1.64 23.30
N PHE A 145 17.33 -1.09 23.51
CA PHE A 145 18.45 -1.30 22.60
C PHE A 145 18.81 -2.79 22.43
N HIS A 146 18.65 -3.63 23.47
CA HIS A 146 18.91 -5.07 23.37
C HIS A 146 17.94 -5.85 22.45
N LYS A 147 16.71 -5.36 22.29
CA LYS A 147 15.73 -5.90 21.33
C LYS A 147 15.76 -5.16 19.99
N SER A 148 16.33 -3.97 19.96
CA SER A 148 16.54 -3.20 18.74
C SER A 148 17.62 -3.87 17.87
N GLU A 149 17.47 -3.71 16.56
CA GLU A 149 18.32 -4.36 15.56
C GLU A 149 18.94 -3.32 14.63
N ILE A 150 20.21 -3.48 14.31
CA ILE A 150 20.92 -2.65 13.35
C ILE A 150 21.25 -3.42 12.08
N PHE A 151 21.01 -2.79 10.93
CA PHE A 151 21.28 -3.34 9.62
C PHE A 151 22.19 -2.38 8.85
N CYS A 152 23.37 -2.88 8.50
CA CYS A 152 24.39 -2.11 7.79
C CYS A 152 24.42 -2.49 6.30
N PHE A 153 24.62 -1.50 5.44
CA PHE A 153 24.68 -1.67 3.98
C PHE A 153 25.88 -0.94 3.39
N GLY A 154 26.40 -1.43 2.27
CA GLY A 154 27.54 -0.82 1.59
C GLY A 154 28.74 -0.69 2.53
N LYS A 155 29.38 0.49 2.54
CA LYS A 155 30.54 0.80 3.39
C LYS A 155 30.26 0.64 4.89
N ALA A 156 29.01 0.85 5.35
CA ALA A 156 28.67 0.68 6.76
C ALA A 156 28.84 -0.76 7.25
N LYS A 157 28.84 -1.74 6.34
CA LYS A 157 29.02 -3.16 6.69
C LYS A 157 30.40 -3.43 7.29
N ASP A 158 31.43 -2.72 6.84
CA ASP A 158 32.79 -2.85 7.37
C ASP A 158 32.90 -2.34 8.83
N TYR A 159 31.92 -1.55 9.26
CA TYR A 159 31.83 -0.92 10.58
C TYR A 159 30.66 -1.45 11.42
N GLU A 160 30.07 -2.58 11.03
CA GLU A 160 28.85 -3.11 11.64
C GLU A 160 29.00 -3.39 13.14
N ILE A 161 30.17 -3.87 13.57
CA ILE A 161 30.50 -4.09 14.99
C ILE A 161 30.56 -2.77 15.75
N GLN A 162 31.15 -1.72 15.17
CA GLN A 162 31.25 -0.41 15.81
C GLN A 162 29.87 0.22 15.99
N TYR A 163 29.01 0.12 14.97
CA TYR A 163 27.64 0.59 15.06
C TYR A 163 26.81 -0.21 16.08
N SER A 164 26.98 -1.54 16.12
CA SER A 164 26.37 -2.41 17.13
C SER A 164 26.74 -1.96 18.55
N GLN A 165 28.03 -1.70 18.80
CA GLN A 165 28.53 -1.22 20.09
C GLN A 165 28.03 0.20 20.42
N LEU A 166 28.05 1.12 19.45
CA LEU A 166 27.62 2.51 19.62
C LEU A 166 26.15 2.59 20.06
N PHE A 167 25.27 1.83 19.41
CA PHE A 167 23.85 1.83 19.75
C PHE A 167 23.50 0.87 20.89
N GLY A 168 24.33 -0.14 21.15
CA GLY A 168 24.03 -1.23 22.08
C GLY A 168 22.98 -2.21 21.53
N CYS A 169 22.90 -2.34 20.20
CA CYS A 169 21.88 -3.12 19.49
C CYS A 169 22.45 -4.42 18.92
N LYS A 170 21.58 -5.40 18.68
CA LYS A 170 21.98 -6.62 17.96
C LYS A 170 22.13 -6.34 16.47
N ILE A 171 23.08 -7.03 15.84
CA ILE A 171 23.16 -7.05 14.37
C ILE A 171 21.95 -7.83 13.84
N GLY A 172 21.14 -7.15 13.01
CA GLY A 172 19.92 -7.70 12.45
C GLY A 172 20.19 -8.73 11.35
N THR A 173 19.26 -9.66 11.17
CA THR A 173 19.35 -10.69 10.12
C THR A 173 18.14 -10.64 9.20
N TYR A 174 18.35 -10.99 7.92
CA TYR A 174 17.29 -11.00 6.91
C TYR A 174 16.69 -12.41 6.75
N PRO A 175 15.39 -12.51 6.44
CA PRO A 175 14.40 -11.42 6.42
C PRO A 175 13.94 -11.04 7.84
N PHE A 176 13.86 -9.75 8.14
CA PHE A 176 13.24 -9.26 9.38
C PHE A 176 11.77 -8.91 9.14
N ARG A 177 10.95 -8.84 10.19
CA ARG A 177 9.53 -8.45 10.07
C ARG A 177 9.32 -6.99 10.45
N TYR A 178 8.55 -6.29 9.63
CA TYR A 178 8.04 -4.95 9.91
C TYR A 178 6.56 -4.89 9.53
N LEU A 179 5.68 -4.50 10.46
CA LEU A 179 4.22 -4.50 10.27
C LEU A 179 3.65 -5.84 9.74
N GLY A 180 4.27 -6.94 10.17
CA GLY A 180 3.90 -8.30 9.74
C GLY A 180 4.39 -8.70 8.34
N ILE A 181 5.06 -7.82 7.60
CA ILE A 181 5.67 -8.09 6.29
C ILE A 181 7.14 -8.50 6.46
N PRO A 182 7.59 -9.60 5.82
CA PRO A 182 9.00 -9.93 5.74
C PRO A 182 9.73 -8.97 4.80
N MET A 183 10.68 -8.23 5.35
CA MET A 183 11.51 -7.26 4.63
C MET A 183 12.83 -7.91 4.23
N HIS A 184 13.17 -7.81 2.94
CA HIS A 184 14.44 -8.27 2.41
C HIS A 184 14.88 -7.39 1.23
N PHE A 185 16.19 -7.16 1.10
CA PHE A 185 16.79 -6.52 -0.08
C PHE A 185 16.76 -7.38 -1.37
N ARG A 186 16.41 -8.67 -1.28
CA ARG A 186 16.31 -9.63 -2.40
C ARG A 186 14.87 -10.14 -2.53
N LYS A 187 14.61 -10.87 -3.61
CA LYS A 187 13.30 -11.50 -3.83
C LYS A 187 13.01 -12.49 -2.73
N LEU A 188 11.84 -12.36 -2.14
CA LEU A 188 11.33 -13.35 -1.21
C LEU A 188 11.21 -14.68 -1.95
N ASN A 189 11.90 -15.68 -1.41
CA ASN A 189 11.85 -17.05 -1.90
C ASN A 189 10.62 -17.75 -1.33
N ASN A 190 10.24 -18.88 -1.92
CA ASN A 190 9.10 -19.66 -1.42
C ASN A 190 9.20 -20.01 0.09
N LYS A 191 10.42 -20.13 0.63
CA LYS A 191 10.65 -20.37 2.06
C LYS A 191 10.13 -19.23 2.94
N ASP A 192 10.23 -17.99 2.48
CA ASP A 192 9.81 -16.81 3.25
C ASP A 192 8.28 -16.70 3.33
N TRP A 193 7.57 -17.33 2.40
CA TRP A 193 6.11 -17.43 2.39
C TRP A 193 5.57 -18.51 3.34
N LYS A 194 6.43 -19.39 3.88
CA LYS A 194 6.02 -20.53 4.72
C LYS A 194 5.19 -20.10 5.93
N HIS A 195 5.51 -18.98 6.56
CA HIS A 195 4.74 -18.46 7.69
C HIS A 195 3.29 -18.09 7.31
N ILE A 196 3.06 -17.63 6.07
CA ILE A 196 1.71 -17.41 5.58
C ILE A 196 1.03 -18.77 5.37
N GLU A 197 1.70 -19.71 4.71
CA GLU A 197 1.19 -21.06 4.49
C GLU A 197 0.76 -21.72 5.82
N ASP A 198 1.62 -21.69 6.84
CA ASP A 198 1.34 -22.25 8.18
C ASP A 198 0.13 -21.58 8.85
N ARG A 199 -0.06 -20.27 8.65
CA ARG A 199 -1.25 -19.57 9.16
C ARG A 199 -2.50 -19.90 8.38
N PHE A 200 -2.40 -20.09 7.07
CA PHE A 200 -3.50 -20.60 6.28
C PHE A 200 -3.91 -21.97 6.81
N GLU A 201 -2.98 -22.87 7.08
CA GLU A 201 -3.27 -24.21 7.65
C GLU A 201 -3.97 -24.14 9.01
N LYS A 202 -3.54 -23.25 9.91
CA LYS A 202 -4.11 -23.16 11.28
C LYS A 202 -5.48 -22.48 11.37
N LYS A 203 -5.78 -21.51 10.50
CA LYS A 203 -6.99 -20.67 10.61
C LYS A 203 -8.11 -21.07 9.64
N LEU A 204 -8.04 -22.23 8.97
CA LEU A 204 -8.94 -22.62 7.87
C LEU A 204 -10.46 -22.57 8.17
N VAL A 205 -10.87 -22.51 9.44
CA VAL A 205 -12.25 -22.58 9.96
C VAL A 205 -13.27 -21.69 9.21
N LEU A 206 -12.85 -20.61 8.53
CA LEU A 206 -13.69 -19.86 7.59
C LEU A 206 -12.89 -19.47 6.34
N ILE A 207 -13.08 -20.16 5.20
CA ILE A 207 -12.37 -19.93 3.92
C ILE A 207 -12.32 -18.45 3.50
N ASN A 208 -13.37 -17.67 3.81
CA ASN A 208 -13.44 -16.24 3.52
C ASN A 208 -12.97 -15.35 4.68
N SER A 209 -13.02 -15.80 5.95
CA SER A 209 -12.48 -15.03 7.08
C SER A 209 -10.98 -15.25 7.30
N VAL A 210 -10.38 -16.31 6.74
CA VAL A 210 -8.93 -16.56 6.74
C VAL A 210 -8.16 -15.47 5.98
N LEU A 211 -8.84 -14.73 5.09
CA LEU A 211 -8.33 -13.47 4.51
C LEU A 211 -8.32 -12.32 5.53
N SER A 212 -8.09 -12.63 6.81
CA SER A 212 -8.22 -11.76 7.99
C SER A 212 -7.10 -10.73 8.08
N SER A 213 -7.00 -9.86 7.08
CA SER A 213 -6.05 -8.75 6.90
C SER A 213 -4.63 -9.12 6.47
N LEU A 214 -3.90 -9.97 7.19
CA LEU A 214 -2.44 -10.08 6.96
C LEU A 214 -2.02 -10.78 5.66
N PRO A 215 -2.68 -11.88 5.22
CA PRO A 215 -2.48 -12.39 3.87
C PRO A 215 -2.83 -11.38 2.79
N LEU A 216 -3.97 -10.70 2.90
CA LEU A 216 -4.37 -9.65 1.95
C LEU A 216 -3.35 -8.51 1.90
N PHE A 217 -2.78 -8.17 3.05
CA PHE A 217 -1.74 -7.17 3.17
C PHE A 217 -0.49 -7.57 2.39
N MET A 218 0.06 -8.78 2.58
CA MET A 218 1.18 -9.26 1.76
C MET A 218 0.84 -9.43 0.27
N LEU A 219 -0.39 -9.89 -0.04
CA LEU A 219 -0.90 -9.96 -1.41
C LEU A 219 -1.06 -8.57 -2.06
N SER A 220 -1.06 -7.49 -1.29
CA SER A 220 -1.11 -6.14 -1.85
C SER A 220 0.27 -5.61 -2.25
N PHE A 221 1.36 -6.12 -1.65
CA PHE A 221 2.72 -5.63 -1.90
C PHE A 221 3.55 -6.55 -2.79
N PHE A 222 3.23 -7.84 -2.86
CA PHE A 222 4.04 -8.79 -3.62
C PHE A 222 3.20 -9.60 -4.60
N GLU A 223 3.71 -9.72 -5.83
CA GLU A 223 3.25 -10.74 -6.76
C GLU A 223 3.55 -12.13 -6.18
N VAL A 224 2.52 -12.96 -6.03
CA VAL A 224 2.67 -14.27 -5.39
C VAL A 224 3.39 -15.24 -6.31
N PRO A 225 4.45 -15.92 -5.85
CA PRO A 225 5.07 -16.98 -6.64
C PRO A 225 4.06 -18.08 -6.97
N ARG A 226 4.01 -18.53 -8.24
CA ARG A 226 3.06 -19.57 -8.70
C ARG A 226 3.04 -20.83 -7.85
N LYS A 227 4.19 -21.25 -7.30
CA LYS A 227 4.28 -22.42 -6.42
C LYS A 227 3.53 -22.20 -5.09
N VAL A 228 3.73 -21.03 -4.47
CA VAL A 228 3.04 -20.63 -3.23
C VAL A 228 1.55 -20.49 -3.49
N LEU A 229 1.17 -19.82 -4.58
CA LEU A 229 -0.23 -19.68 -4.99
C LEU A 229 -0.93 -21.04 -5.13
N LYS A 230 -0.33 -21.97 -5.88
CA LYS A 230 -0.87 -23.34 -6.04
C LYS A 230 -1.02 -24.07 -4.70
N LYS A 231 -0.06 -23.90 -3.78
CA LYS A 231 -0.14 -24.51 -2.45
C LYS A 231 -1.26 -23.89 -1.61
N LEU A 232 -1.41 -22.57 -1.62
CA LEU A 232 -2.50 -21.88 -0.94
C LEU A 232 -3.88 -22.28 -1.50
N GLU A 233 -4.02 -22.39 -2.82
CA GLU A 233 -5.24 -22.89 -3.46
C GLU A 233 -5.51 -24.35 -3.11
N TYR A 234 -4.48 -25.19 -3.06
CA TYR A 234 -4.60 -26.58 -2.62
C TYR A 234 -5.10 -26.68 -1.18
N LEU A 235 -4.53 -25.90 -0.24
CA LEU A 235 -4.97 -25.88 1.16
C LEU A 235 -6.43 -25.44 1.29
N ARG A 236 -6.83 -24.37 0.59
CA ARG A 236 -8.22 -23.89 0.59
C ARG A 236 -9.18 -24.90 -0.03
N SER A 237 -8.79 -25.53 -1.14
CA SER A 237 -9.59 -26.55 -1.80
C SER A 237 -9.72 -27.81 -0.96
N ARG A 238 -8.62 -28.27 -0.36
CA ARG A 238 -8.59 -29.42 0.56
C ARG A 238 -9.53 -29.16 1.73
N PHE A 239 -9.45 -27.99 2.34
CA PHE A 239 -10.34 -27.62 3.44
C PHE A 239 -11.82 -27.62 3.02
N TYR A 240 -12.15 -27.03 1.87
CA TYR A 240 -13.55 -27.00 1.40
C TYR A 240 -14.12 -28.41 1.16
N TRP A 241 -13.31 -29.32 0.62
CA TRP A 241 -13.75 -30.66 0.26
C TRP A 241 -13.59 -31.70 1.39
N GLN A 242 -12.84 -31.41 2.45
CA GLN A 242 -12.70 -32.27 3.62
C GLN A 242 -13.63 -31.81 4.74
N ASN A 243 -14.47 -32.71 5.23
CA ASN A 243 -15.20 -32.54 6.48
C ASN A 243 -14.98 -33.80 7.32
N ASP A 244 -14.47 -33.62 8.53
CA ASP A 244 -13.99 -34.64 9.48
C ASP A 244 -13.05 -35.71 8.92
N GLU A 245 -12.20 -36.23 9.81
CA GLU A 245 -11.02 -37.05 9.49
C GLU A 245 -11.33 -38.36 8.72
N TYR A 246 -12.60 -38.74 8.58
CA TYR A 246 -13.01 -40.07 8.11
C TYR A 246 -13.84 -40.12 6.81
N LYS A 247 -14.27 -39.01 6.18
CA LYS A 247 -15.00 -39.06 4.89
C LYS A 247 -14.49 -38.05 3.85
N LYS A 248 -13.75 -38.53 2.85
CA LYS A 248 -13.40 -37.75 1.65
C LYS A 248 -14.65 -37.60 0.76
N LYS A 249 -15.18 -36.39 0.59
CA LYS A 249 -16.17 -36.12 -0.47
C LYS A 249 -15.51 -36.17 -1.85
N TYR A 250 -16.26 -36.65 -2.84
CA TYR A 250 -15.86 -36.54 -4.25
C TYR A 250 -15.73 -35.06 -4.65
N ARG A 251 -14.66 -34.72 -5.37
CA ARG A 251 -14.49 -33.38 -5.96
C ARG A 251 -15.40 -33.27 -7.18
N LEU A 252 -16.65 -32.86 -6.95
CA LEU A 252 -17.68 -32.79 -8.00
C LEU A 252 -17.43 -31.67 -9.01
N LEU A 253 -16.68 -30.63 -8.62
CA LEU A 253 -16.43 -29.43 -9.42
C LEU A 253 -14.97 -29.00 -9.35
N LYS A 254 -14.46 -28.43 -10.46
CA LYS A 254 -13.12 -27.82 -10.48
C LYS A 254 -13.10 -26.62 -9.54
N TRP A 255 -12.01 -26.46 -8.79
CA TRP A 255 -11.84 -25.36 -7.83
C TRP A 255 -12.01 -23.97 -8.45
N VAL A 256 -11.51 -23.78 -9.68
CA VAL A 256 -11.65 -22.54 -10.44
C VAL A 256 -13.12 -22.21 -10.73
N THR A 257 -13.96 -23.22 -10.95
CA THR A 257 -15.41 -23.06 -11.14
C THR A 257 -16.09 -22.64 -9.84
N LEU A 258 -15.66 -23.17 -8.69
CA LEU A 258 -16.18 -22.73 -7.39
C LEU A 258 -15.80 -21.28 -7.04
N CYS A 259 -14.67 -20.79 -7.57
CA CYS A 259 -14.21 -19.42 -7.34
C CYS A 259 -14.97 -18.36 -8.17
N GLN A 260 -15.93 -18.78 -9.00
CA GLN A 260 -16.78 -17.88 -9.76
C GLN A 260 -17.80 -17.18 -8.84
N PRO A 261 -18.31 -16.00 -9.24
CA PRO A 261 -19.46 -15.38 -8.59
C PRO A 261 -20.65 -16.33 -8.51
N LYS A 262 -21.50 -16.14 -7.50
CA LYS A 262 -22.72 -16.95 -7.32
C LYS A 262 -23.64 -16.87 -8.54
N ASP A 263 -23.72 -15.69 -9.15
CA ASP A 263 -24.53 -15.41 -10.34
C ASP A 263 -24.04 -16.15 -11.59
N MET A 264 -22.80 -16.67 -11.56
CA MET A 264 -22.20 -17.48 -12.63
C MET A 264 -22.08 -18.97 -12.25
N GLY A 265 -22.86 -19.42 -11.25
CA GLY A 265 -22.88 -20.82 -10.81
C GLY A 265 -21.71 -21.23 -9.91
N GLY A 266 -20.90 -20.28 -9.44
CA GLY A 266 -19.86 -20.51 -8.43
C GLY A 266 -20.34 -20.33 -6.99
N LEU A 267 -19.41 -20.40 -6.04
CA LEU A 267 -19.69 -20.20 -4.60
C LEU A 267 -19.31 -18.80 -4.10
N GLY A 268 -18.76 -17.95 -4.97
CA GLY A 268 -18.24 -16.63 -4.59
C GLY A 268 -16.94 -16.71 -3.79
N ILE A 269 -16.19 -17.81 -3.88
CA ILE A 269 -14.87 -17.94 -3.25
C ILE A 269 -13.87 -17.08 -4.04
N GLN A 270 -13.11 -16.21 -3.36
CA GLN A 270 -12.14 -15.36 -4.06
C GLN A 270 -10.97 -16.17 -4.66
N ASN A 271 -10.67 -15.93 -5.93
CA ASN A 271 -9.46 -16.38 -6.61
C ASN A 271 -8.27 -15.50 -6.19
N LEU A 272 -7.24 -16.10 -5.59
CA LEU A 272 -6.11 -15.35 -5.04
C LEU A 272 -5.23 -14.70 -6.10
N ASP A 273 -5.09 -15.31 -7.28
CA ASP A 273 -4.33 -14.73 -8.39
C ASP A 273 -4.98 -13.45 -8.89
N ILE A 274 -6.29 -13.52 -9.13
CA ILE A 274 -7.07 -12.37 -9.58
C ILE A 274 -7.11 -11.30 -8.49
N GLN A 275 -7.29 -11.70 -7.22
CA GLN A 275 -7.28 -10.77 -6.09
C GLN A 275 -5.92 -10.05 -5.95
N ASN A 276 -4.79 -10.78 -6.10
CA ASN A 276 -3.44 -10.20 -6.06
C ASN A 276 -3.24 -9.16 -7.17
N LYS A 277 -3.66 -9.47 -8.40
CA LYS A 277 -3.62 -8.52 -9.53
C LYS A 277 -4.46 -7.26 -9.28
N CYS A 278 -5.66 -7.43 -8.72
CA CYS A 278 -6.52 -6.29 -8.38
C CYS A 278 -5.92 -5.42 -7.27
N LEU A 279 -5.30 -6.03 -6.26
CA LEU A 279 -4.64 -5.30 -5.17
C LEU A 279 -3.41 -4.53 -5.66
N LEU A 280 -2.58 -5.12 -6.53
CA LEU A 280 -1.44 -4.44 -7.15
C LEU A 280 -1.90 -3.28 -8.04
N SER A 281 -3.00 -3.46 -8.77
CA SER A 281 -3.58 -2.40 -9.61
C SER A 281 -4.10 -1.21 -8.81
N LYS A 282 -4.55 -1.43 -7.57
CA LYS A 282 -4.91 -0.34 -6.66
C LYS A 282 -3.72 0.61 -6.43
N TRP A 283 -2.51 0.07 -6.30
CA TRP A 283 -1.30 0.88 -6.11
C TRP A 283 -0.92 1.65 -7.36
N LEU A 284 -1.12 1.09 -8.56
CA LEU A 284 -0.94 1.81 -9.82
C LEU A 284 -1.91 3.01 -9.93
N PHE A 285 -3.18 2.80 -9.57
CA PHE A 285 -4.17 3.88 -9.55
C PHE A 285 -3.79 4.99 -8.58
N LYS A 286 -3.35 4.64 -7.37
CA LYS A 286 -2.86 5.62 -6.38
C LYS A 286 -1.61 6.34 -6.85
N LEU A 287 -0.69 5.65 -7.53
CA LEU A 287 0.54 6.27 -8.06
C LEU A 287 0.26 7.33 -9.13
N LEU A 288 -0.79 7.13 -9.94
CA LEU A 288 -1.18 8.08 -10.99
C LEU A 288 -1.99 9.27 -10.45
N ASN A 289 -2.86 9.04 -9.46
CA ASN A 289 -3.89 10.02 -9.08
C ASN A 289 -3.67 10.69 -7.72
N GLU A 290 -2.80 10.15 -6.87
CA GLU A 290 -2.53 10.70 -5.54
C GLU A 290 -1.09 11.23 -5.47
N ASP A 291 -0.86 12.14 -4.53
CA ASP A 291 0.45 12.68 -4.21
C ASP A 291 0.86 12.33 -2.78
N GLY A 292 2.16 12.17 -2.56
CA GLY A 292 2.70 11.79 -1.27
C GLY A 292 4.13 11.27 -1.35
N LEU A 293 4.73 11.02 -0.18
CA LEU A 293 6.15 10.67 -0.06
C LEU A 293 6.51 9.39 -0.84
N TRP A 294 5.68 8.35 -0.77
CA TRP A 294 5.97 7.10 -1.48
C TRP A 294 5.77 7.23 -2.99
N GLN A 295 4.80 8.04 -3.44
CA GLN A 295 4.61 8.34 -4.86
C GLN A 295 5.81 9.09 -5.41
N ASN A 296 6.27 10.13 -4.72
CA ASN A 296 7.45 10.91 -5.10
C ASN A 296 8.70 10.04 -5.13
N LEU A 297 8.89 9.18 -4.13
CA LEU A 297 10.00 8.23 -4.11
C LEU A 297 9.99 7.31 -5.34
N LEU A 298 8.83 6.74 -5.69
CA LEU A 298 8.72 5.86 -6.87
C LEU A 298 8.86 6.63 -8.19
N ARG A 299 8.29 7.83 -8.27
CA ARG A 299 8.41 8.74 -9.43
C ARG A 299 9.87 9.07 -9.68
N ASN A 300 10.58 9.54 -8.67
CA ASN A 300 12.00 9.90 -8.76
C ASN A 300 12.89 8.69 -9.06
N LYS A 301 12.59 7.53 -8.46
CA LYS A 301 13.40 6.32 -8.65
C LYS A 301 13.21 5.66 -10.01
N TYR A 302 11.96 5.46 -10.42
CA TYR A 302 11.62 4.59 -11.56
C TYR A 302 11.10 5.34 -12.79
N LEU A 303 10.32 6.39 -12.60
CA LEU A 303 9.73 7.15 -13.71
C LEU A 303 10.71 8.19 -14.26
N ARG A 304 11.32 9.00 -13.37
CA ARG A 304 12.13 10.17 -13.74
C ARG A 304 11.34 11.05 -14.72
N ASN A 305 11.78 11.15 -15.97
CA ASN A 305 11.12 11.93 -17.03
C ASN A 305 10.18 11.10 -17.91
N LYS A 306 9.88 9.85 -17.52
CA LYS A 306 9.05 8.93 -18.30
C LYS A 306 7.67 8.81 -17.68
N THR A 307 6.66 8.56 -18.51
CA THR A 307 5.32 8.20 -18.03
C THR A 307 5.28 6.74 -17.59
N LEU A 308 4.30 6.39 -16.74
CA LEU A 308 4.15 5.03 -16.21
C LEU A 308 4.12 3.99 -17.33
N SER A 309 3.41 4.29 -18.41
CA SER A 309 3.26 3.42 -19.57
C SER A 309 4.59 3.09 -20.26
N GLN A 310 5.59 3.98 -20.21
CA GLN A 310 6.91 3.77 -20.84
C GLN A 310 7.87 2.92 -20.00
N VAL A 311 7.66 2.84 -18.68
CA VAL A 311 8.57 2.12 -17.80
C VAL A 311 8.30 0.62 -17.89
N THR A 312 9.38 -0.15 -17.88
CA THR A 312 9.35 -1.62 -17.87
C THR A 312 10.20 -2.14 -16.73
N LYS A 313 9.94 -3.40 -16.34
CA LYS A 313 10.73 -4.09 -15.32
C LYS A 313 12.20 -4.23 -15.75
N LYS A 314 13.12 -3.99 -14.84
CA LYS A 314 14.57 -4.13 -15.00
C LYS A 314 15.16 -5.07 -13.94
N ALA A 315 16.33 -5.62 -14.26
CA ALA A 315 17.11 -6.36 -13.27
C ALA A 315 17.54 -5.43 -12.13
N GLY A 316 17.30 -5.83 -10.88
CA GLY A 316 17.59 -5.03 -9.69
C GLY A 316 16.42 -4.17 -9.19
N ASP A 317 15.29 -4.13 -9.91
CA ASP A 317 14.09 -3.46 -9.41
C ASP A 317 13.55 -4.10 -8.12
N SER A 318 12.91 -3.30 -7.28
CA SER A 318 12.26 -3.81 -6.06
C SER A 318 11.12 -4.78 -6.39
N HIS A 319 10.85 -5.73 -5.48
CA HIS A 319 9.75 -6.71 -5.64
C HIS A 319 8.40 -6.06 -5.85
N PHE A 320 8.13 -4.99 -5.11
CA PHE A 320 6.91 -4.20 -5.26
C PHE A 320 6.80 -3.65 -6.69
N TRP A 321 7.82 -2.94 -7.17
CA TRP A 321 7.83 -2.36 -8.51
C TRP A 321 7.70 -3.41 -9.62
N MET A 322 8.41 -4.54 -9.51
CA MET A 322 8.29 -5.63 -10.48
C MET A 322 6.85 -6.18 -10.56
N GLY A 323 6.17 -6.32 -9.41
CA GLY A 323 4.78 -6.75 -9.36
C GLY A 323 3.84 -5.74 -10.03
N LEU A 324 4.05 -4.44 -9.80
CA LEU A 324 3.31 -3.37 -10.48
C LEU A 324 3.51 -3.41 -11.99
N MET A 325 4.75 -3.53 -12.47
CA MET A 325 5.06 -3.62 -13.89
C MET A 325 4.48 -4.88 -14.54
N GLY A 326 4.28 -5.96 -13.78
CA GLY A 326 3.67 -7.20 -14.27
C GLY A 326 2.17 -7.06 -14.60
N ILE A 327 1.46 -6.14 -13.95
CA ILE A 327 0.02 -5.91 -14.16
C ILE A 327 -0.30 -4.59 -14.89
N LYS A 328 0.71 -3.73 -15.06
CA LYS A 328 0.58 -2.38 -15.62
C LYS A 328 -0.22 -2.32 -16.93
N ASP A 329 0.13 -3.14 -17.92
CA ASP A 329 -0.50 -3.05 -19.25
C ASP A 329 -1.99 -3.41 -19.19
N GLN A 330 -2.34 -4.50 -18.49
CA GLN A 330 -3.73 -4.88 -18.25
C GLN A 330 -4.50 -3.83 -17.44
N PHE A 331 -3.83 -3.12 -16.52
CA PHE A 331 -4.46 -2.03 -15.77
C PHE A 331 -4.74 -0.81 -16.66
N LEU A 332 -3.78 -0.41 -17.49
CA LEU A 332 -3.92 0.75 -18.37
C LEU A 332 -4.98 0.54 -19.46
N GLU A 333 -5.16 -0.69 -19.94
CA GLU A 333 -6.22 -1.06 -20.89
C GLU A 333 -7.65 -0.86 -20.33
N LEU A 334 -7.81 -0.81 -19.01
CA LEU A 334 -9.10 -0.72 -18.33
C LEU A 334 -9.47 0.71 -17.89
N GLY A 335 -8.72 1.71 -18.35
CA GLY A 335 -9.01 3.12 -18.04
C GLY A 335 -8.53 4.08 -19.11
N THR A 336 -8.80 5.35 -18.88
CA THR A 336 -8.47 6.45 -19.79
C THR A 336 -7.90 7.61 -18.99
N PHE A 337 -7.14 8.50 -19.62
CA PHE A 337 -6.63 9.70 -18.98
C PHE A 337 -7.54 10.89 -19.27
N LYS A 338 -7.93 11.60 -18.22
CA LYS A 338 -8.44 12.96 -18.33
C LYS A 338 -7.25 13.90 -18.48
N LEU A 339 -7.18 14.55 -19.63
CA LEU A 339 -6.17 15.55 -19.92
C LEU A 339 -6.36 16.80 -19.07
N ASN A 340 -5.30 17.20 -18.38
CA ASN A 340 -5.17 18.46 -17.67
C ASN A 340 -3.86 19.13 -18.13
N SER A 341 -2.75 19.02 -17.38
CA SER A 341 -1.44 19.54 -17.78
C SER A 341 -0.80 18.81 -18.97
N GLY A 342 -1.14 17.55 -19.21
CA GLY A 342 -0.60 16.74 -20.31
C GLY A 342 0.85 16.27 -20.11
N THR A 343 1.38 16.40 -18.90
CA THR A 343 2.77 16.04 -18.55
C THR A 343 2.93 14.54 -18.27
N GLN A 344 1.84 13.84 -17.94
CA GLN A 344 1.85 12.41 -17.63
C GLN A 344 1.27 11.53 -18.75
N ILE A 345 0.79 12.16 -19.83
CA ILE A 345 0.06 11.50 -20.92
C ILE A 345 0.89 11.55 -22.21
N ARG A 346 1.04 10.40 -22.87
CA ARG A 346 1.63 10.34 -24.22
C ARG A 346 0.56 10.61 -25.26
N PHE A 347 0.86 11.55 -26.15
CA PHE A 347 -0.09 12.01 -27.15
C PHE A 347 -0.62 10.89 -28.06
N TRP A 348 0.28 10.03 -28.57
CA TRP A 348 -0.13 9.00 -29.54
C TRP A 348 -0.60 7.69 -28.92
N GLU A 349 -0.03 7.30 -27.79
CA GLU A 349 -0.09 5.91 -27.31
C GLU A 349 -1.11 5.71 -26.18
N ASP A 350 -1.34 6.73 -25.36
CA ASP A 350 -2.31 6.66 -24.26
C ASP A 350 -3.71 7.06 -24.73
N VAL A 351 -4.74 6.58 -24.04
CA VAL A 351 -6.15 6.87 -24.36
C VAL A 351 -6.59 8.08 -23.56
N TRP A 352 -6.67 9.25 -24.19
CA TRP A 352 -7.01 10.51 -23.52
C TRP A 352 -7.99 11.41 -24.29
N LEU A 353 -8.08 11.25 -25.61
CA LEU A 353 -8.99 12.05 -26.45
C LEU A 353 -10.33 11.35 -26.71
N GLU A 354 -10.29 10.04 -26.97
CA GLU A 354 -11.46 9.22 -27.32
C GLU A 354 -11.42 7.87 -26.59
N ASN A 355 -12.19 6.89 -27.07
CA ASN A 355 -12.22 5.52 -26.54
C ASN A 355 -11.02 4.66 -26.97
N GLN A 356 -10.14 5.17 -27.84
CA GLN A 356 -8.94 4.49 -28.33
C GLN A 356 -7.78 5.49 -28.45
N SER A 357 -6.54 4.97 -28.45
CA SER A 357 -5.37 5.82 -28.61
C SER A 357 -5.21 6.31 -30.05
N LEU A 358 -4.63 7.49 -30.21
CA LEU A 358 -4.45 8.13 -31.53
C LEU A 358 -3.61 7.29 -32.49
N LYS A 359 -2.72 6.44 -31.96
CA LYS A 359 -1.96 5.46 -32.75
C LYS A 359 -2.85 4.49 -33.52
N TYR A 360 -3.97 4.05 -32.95
CA TYR A 360 -4.88 3.13 -33.61
C TYR A 360 -5.90 3.85 -34.50
N LEU A 361 -6.31 5.06 -34.12
CA LEU A 361 -7.20 5.89 -34.93
C LEU A 361 -6.51 6.45 -36.18
N TYR A 362 -5.23 6.81 -36.07
CA TYR A 362 -4.43 7.41 -37.15
C TYR A 362 -3.11 6.65 -37.37
N PRO A 363 -3.16 5.37 -37.79
CA PRO A 363 -1.96 4.54 -37.92
C PRO A 363 -1.00 5.08 -38.99
N ASN A 364 -1.52 5.69 -40.06
CA ASN A 364 -0.72 6.27 -41.12
C ASN A 364 0.13 7.45 -40.61
N LEU A 365 -0.47 8.34 -39.81
CA LEU A 365 0.24 9.44 -39.15
C LEU A 365 1.27 8.93 -38.13
N PHE A 366 0.88 7.99 -37.27
CA PHE A 366 1.77 7.44 -36.25
C PHE A 366 3.00 6.75 -36.86
N ASN A 367 2.85 6.12 -38.02
CA ASN A 367 3.98 5.47 -38.69
C ASN A 367 5.04 6.46 -39.17
N ILE A 368 4.66 7.67 -39.54
CA ILE A 368 5.59 8.69 -40.05
C ILE A 368 6.01 9.72 -39.01
N VAL A 369 5.41 9.78 -37.82
CA VAL A 369 5.79 10.73 -36.78
C VAL A 369 7.22 10.48 -36.27
N ARG A 370 7.98 11.54 -36.00
CA ARG A 370 9.34 11.45 -35.46
C ARG A 370 9.33 11.12 -33.96
N LYS A 371 8.52 11.84 -33.19
CA LYS A 371 8.41 11.67 -31.73
C LYS A 371 7.16 10.86 -31.36
N LYS A 372 7.26 9.52 -31.44
CA LYS A 372 6.14 8.61 -31.10
C LYS A 372 5.72 8.67 -29.63
N HIS A 373 6.67 8.99 -28.76
CA HIS A 373 6.53 8.95 -27.31
C HIS A 373 6.42 10.35 -26.68
N ALA A 374 6.15 11.39 -27.49
CA ALA A 374 6.01 12.75 -26.99
C ALA A 374 4.80 12.89 -26.06
N MET A 375 4.97 13.73 -25.05
CA MET A 375 3.91 14.09 -24.10
C MET A 375 2.91 15.03 -24.76
N VAL A 376 1.68 15.04 -24.25
CA VAL A 376 0.64 15.97 -24.73
C VAL A 376 1.08 17.43 -24.47
N ALA A 377 1.66 17.70 -23.29
CA ALA A 377 2.20 19.00 -22.93
C ALA A 377 3.24 19.50 -23.94
N GLU A 378 4.19 18.65 -24.35
CA GLU A 378 5.23 19.01 -25.32
C GLU A 378 4.62 19.34 -26.70
N ILE A 379 3.60 18.58 -27.11
CA ILE A 379 2.98 18.72 -28.43
C ILE A 379 2.10 19.97 -28.50
N LEU A 380 1.32 20.25 -27.46
CA LEU A 380 0.39 21.39 -27.39
C LEU A 380 1.03 22.66 -26.82
N SER A 381 2.34 22.64 -26.49
CA SER A 381 3.07 23.80 -25.96
C SER A 381 3.20 24.97 -26.95
N THR A 382 3.07 24.72 -28.25
CA THR A 382 3.23 25.73 -29.30
C THR A 382 2.01 25.78 -30.21
N ASN A 383 1.75 26.97 -30.77
CA ASN A 383 0.83 27.14 -31.87
C ASN A 383 1.62 27.66 -33.09
N PRO A 384 1.79 26.88 -34.17
CA PRO A 384 1.19 25.57 -34.44
C PRO A 384 1.74 24.42 -33.59
N ILE A 385 0.94 23.36 -33.46
CA ILE A 385 1.21 22.15 -32.68
C ILE A 385 2.58 21.55 -33.05
N ASN A 386 3.39 21.18 -32.05
CA ASN A 386 4.75 20.68 -32.22
C ASN A 386 4.81 19.20 -32.63
N VAL A 387 4.35 18.89 -33.83
CA VAL A 387 4.46 17.54 -34.42
C VAL A 387 5.29 17.58 -35.70
N SER A 388 6.34 16.77 -35.72
CA SER A 388 7.20 16.61 -36.88
C SER A 388 7.07 15.22 -37.50
N PHE A 389 7.03 15.17 -38.82
CA PHE A 389 6.91 13.95 -39.61
C PHE A 389 8.20 13.64 -40.37
N ARG A 390 8.43 12.37 -40.67
CA ARG A 390 9.55 11.87 -41.48
C ARG A 390 9.32 12.04 -42.98
N ARG A 391 8.08 12.29 -43.38
CA ARG A 391 7.63 12.43 -44.77
C ARG A 391 6.65 13.59 -44.88
N ALA A 392 6.52 14.16 -46.07
CA ALA A 392 5.51 15.17 -46.35
C ALA A 392 4.09 14.60 -46.16
N LEU A 393 3.19 15.43 -45.65
CA LEU A 393 1.77 15.10 -45.52
C LEU A 393 1.08 15.39 -46.85
N VAL A 394 0.73 14.34 -47.59
CA VAL A 394 0.07 14.42 -48.89
C VAL A 394 -1.07 13.40 -48.94
N GLY A 395 -2.15 13.72 -49.68
CA GLY A 395 -3.32 12.86 -49.85
C GLY A 395 -4.02 12.58 -48.51
N ASP A 396 -4.38 11.31 -48.29
CA ASP A 396 -5.12 10.85 -47.11
C ASP A 396 -4.46 11.23 -45.78
N LYS A 397 -3.12 11.24 -45.73
CA LYS A 397 -2.36 11.66 -44.54
C LYS A 397 -2.61 13.12 -44.17
N LEU A 398 -2.77 14.00 -45.16
CA LEU A 398 -3.06 15.41 -44.91
C LEU A 398 -4.49 15.58 -44.40
N LEU A 399 -5.44 14.79 -44.92
CA LEU A 399 -6.83 14.79 -44.45
C LEU A 399 -6.95 14.27 -43.02
N GLU A 400 -6.28 13.17 -42.70
CA GLU A 400 -6.18 12.62 -41.34
C GLU A 400 -5.59 13.66 -40.38
N TRP A 401 -4.50 14.34 -40.78
CA TRP A 401 -3.86 15.37 -39.96
C TRP A 401 -4.79 16.56 -39.71
N ARG A 402 -5.48 17.06 -40.74
CA ARG A 402 -6.45 18.16 -40.60
C ARG A 402 -7.60 17.79 -39.67
N THR A 403 -8.12 16.56 -39.79
CA THR A 403 -9.16 16.04 -38.90
C THR A 403 -8.69 15.99 -37.45
N LEU A 404 -7.46 15.51 -37.22
CA LEU A 404 -6.88 15.48 -35.88
C LEU A 404 -6.69 16.89 -35.32
N VAL A 405 -6.07 17.80 -36.08
CA VAL A 405 -5.84 19.19 -35.64
C VAL A 405 -7.15 19.88 -35.29
N ALA A 406 -8.20 19.72 -36.11
CA ALA A 406 -9.52 20.31 -35.85
C ALA A 406 -10.11 19.89 -34.50
N ARG A 407 -9.87 18.63 -34.08
CA ARG A 407 -10.32 18.13 -32.77
C ARG A 407 -9.51 18.71 -31.60
N LEU A 408 -8.24 19.04 -31.84
CA LEU A 408 -7.35 19.59 -30.82
C LEU A 408 -7.56 21.09 -30.58
N VAL A 409 -8.22 21.82 -31.48
CA VAL A 409 -8.41 23.28 -31.39
C VAL A 409 -9.08 23.71 -30.08
N TYR A 410 -9.99 22.90 -29.54
CA TYR A 410 -10.76 23.23 -28.34
C TYR A 410 -10.12 22.71 -27.05
N ILE A 411 -8.92 22.14 -27.13
CA ILE A 411 -8.25 21.54 -25.98
C ILE A 411 -7.32 22.59 -25.36
N ASN A 412 -7.62 22.97 -24.13
CA ASN A 412 -6.80 23.86 -23.34
C ASN A 412 -6.19 23.09 -22.18
N LEU A 413 -4.86 23.17 -22.06
CA LEU A 413 -4.14 22.63 -20.90
C LEU A 413 -4.30 23.58 -19.71
N ASN A 414 -4.35 23.01 -18.52
CA ASN A 414 -4.34 23.74 -17.25
C ASN A 414 -3.17 23.27 -16.37
N GLU A 415 -3.01 23.90 -15.21
CA GLU A 415 -1.92 23.60 -14.27
C GLU A 415 -2.19 22.34 -13.43
N ASP A 416 -3.40 21.79 -13.48
CA ASP A 416 -3.78 20.62 -12.71
C ASP A 416 -3.05 19.34 -13.18
N ASN A 417 -2.85 18.42 -12.24
CA ASN A 417 -2.31 17.10 -12.56
C ASN A 417 -3.28 16.30 -13.43
N ASP A 418 -2.76 15.61 -14.45
CA ASP A 418 -3.52 14.64 -15.23
C ASP A 418 -4.14 13.56 -14.33
N VAL A 419 -5.35 13.10 -14.67
CA VAL A 419 -6.08 12.12 -13.85
C VAL A 419 -6.39 10.87 -14.65
N PHE A 420 -6.04 9.69 -14.13
CA PHE A 420 -6.44 8.42 -14.70
C PHE A 420 -7.85 8.03 -14.22
N ILE A 421 -8.78 7.94 -15.15
CA ILE A 421 -10.19 7.56 -14.95
C ILE A 421 -10.32 6.04 -15.12
N TRP A 422 -10.89 5.39 -14.10
CA TRP A 422 -11.19 3.96 -14.16
C TRP A 422 -12.42 3.66 -15.02
N GLY A 423 -12.27 2.88 -16.08
CA GLY A 423 -13.31 2.65 -17.09
C GLY A 423 -14.42 1.68 -16.67
N LEU A 424 -14.25 0.90 -15.60
CA LEU A 424 -15.25 -0.10 -15.18
C LEU A 424 -16.28 0.43 -14.16
N GLN A 425 -16.18 1.69 -13.74
CA GLN A 425 -17.13 2.32 -12.82
C GLN A 425 -17.62 3.66 -13.37
N LYS A 426 -18.90 3.97 -13.12
CA LYS A 426 -19.55 5.19 -13.60
C LYS A 426 -18.86 6.48 -13.12
N TYR A 427 -18.26 6.46 -11.92
CA TYR A 427 -17.63 7.63 -11.31
C TYR A 427 -16.12 7.70 -11.53
N GLY A 428 -15.53 6.81 -12.34
CA GLY A 428 -14.09 6.83 -12.60
C GLY A 428 -13.20 6.40 -11.42
N SER A 429 -13.78 6.05 -10.27
CA SER A 429 -13.06 5.56 -9.10
C SER A 429 -12.58 4.13 -9.32
N PHE A 430 -11.35 3.82 -8.90
CA PHE A 430 -10.90 2.43 -8.88
C PHE A 430 -11.56 1.64 -7.75
N SER A 431 -12.04 0.43 -8.07
CA SER A 431 -12.41 -0.54 -7.04
C SER A 431 -11.91 -1.94 -7.36
N ILE A 432 -11.35 -2.60 -6.35
CA ILE A 432 -10.89 -4.00 -6.42
C ILE A 432 -12.04 -4.89 -6.92
N LYS A 433 -13.27 -4.66 -6.44
CA LYS A 433 -14.45 -5.43 -6.83
C LYS A 433 -14.74 -5.32 -8.33
N SER A 434 -14.69 -4.12 -8.91
CA SER A 434 -14.97 -3.94 -10.34
C SER A 434 -13.94 -4.63 -11.23
N MET A 435 -12.66 -4.49 -10.92
CA MET A 435 -11.58 -5.18 -11.64
C MET A 435 -11.69 -6.70 -11.48
N TYR A 436 -11.96 -7.18 -10.27
CA TYR A 436 -12.09 -8.61 -9.98
C TYR A 436 -13.22 -9.23 -10.81
N LEU A 437 -14.39 -8.61 -10.85
CA LEU A 437 -15.53 -9.09 -11.65
C LEU A 437 -15.19 -9.10 -13.14
N HIS A 438 -14.55 -8.04 -13.66
CA HIS A 438 -14.14 -7.99 -15.05
C HIS A 438 -13.15 -9.12 -15.41
N LEU A 439 -12.08 -9.29 -14.63
CA LEU A 439 -11.05 -10.30 -14.87
C LEU A 439 -11.58 -11.73 -14.79
N VAL A 440 -12.50 -11.97 -13.86
CA VAL A 440 -13.17 -13.27 -13.75
C VAL A 440 -14.00 -13.54 -15.01
N ASN A 441 -14.75 -12.55 -15.49
CA ASN A 441 -15.61 -12.70 -16.67
C ASN A 441 -14.79 -12.88 -17.96
N THR A 442 -13.71 -12.12 -18.14
CA THR A 442 -12.85 -12.22 -19.33
C THR A 442 -11.93 -13.44 -19.34
N GLY A 443 -11.62 -14.00 -18.16
CA GLY A 443 -10.78 -15.19 -18.02
C GLY A 443 -11.47 -16.51 -18.41
N VAL A 444 -12.79 -16.50 -18.62
CA VAL A 444 -13.59 -17.68 -18.96
C VAL A 444 -13.95 -17.64 -20.46
N LYS A 445 -13.21 -18.39 -21.29
CA LYS A 445 -13.80 -18.93 -22.52
C LYS A 445 -14.74 -20.07 -22.10
N ILE A 446 -16.05 -19.81 -22.06
CA ILE A 446 -17.05 -20.86 -21.96
C ILE A 446 -17.04 -21.59 -23.31
N ILE A 447 -16.30 -22.70 -23.41
CA ILE A 447 -16.50 -23.66 -24.49
C ILE A 447 -17.77 -24.43 -24.11
N TYR A 448 -18.91 -24.02 -24.65
CA TYR A 448 -20.04 -24.94 -24.76
C TYR A 448 -19.59 -26.09 -25.65
N ARG A 449 -19.30 -27.24 -25.05
CA ARG A 449 -19.39 -28.50 -25.80
C ARG A 449 -20.87 -28.84 -25.83
N GLU A 450 -21.52 -28.54 -26.95
CA GLU A 450 -22.76 -29.22 -27.31
C GLU A 450 -22.47 -30.72 -27.36
N GLY A 451 -23.22 -31.51 -26.57
CA GLY A 451 -22.97 -32.93 -26.45
C GLY A 451 -23.82 -33.62 -25.40
N ILE A 452 -25.07 -33.88 -25.80
CA ILE A 452 -25.95 -34.99 -25.36
C ILE A 452 -26.53 -34.87 -23.95
N GLY A 453 -27.84 -34.64 -23.90
CA GLY A 453 -28.63 -34.50 -22.69
C GLY A 453 -28.72 -35.79 -21.87
N VAL A 454 -28.59 -35.61 -20.55
CA VAL A 454 -29.32 -36.40 -19.55
C VAL A 454 -29.74 -35.40 -18.47
N GLY A 455 -31.04 -35.24 -18.28
CA GLY A 455 -31.61 -34.35 -17.28
C GLY A 455 -31.27 -34.85 -15.87
N ILE A 456 -30.51 -34.05 -15.12
CA ILE A 456 -30.40 -34.19 -13.67
C ILE A 456 -31.01 -32.93 -13.06
N ARG A 457 -32.27 -33.05 -12.61
CA ARG A 457 -32.89 -32.10 -11.68
C ARG A 457 -32.11 -32.13 -10.37
N LEU A 458 -31.23 -31.15 -10.15
CA LEU A 458 -30.66 -30.90 -8.84
C LEU A 458 -31.69 -30.16 -7.99
N VAL A 459 -32.42 -30.95 -7.19
CA VAL A 459 -33.26 -30.46 -6.09
C VAL A 459 -32.35 -29.77 -5.08
N VAL A 460 -32.42 -28.44 -5.02
CA VAL A 460 -31.78 -27.65 -3.98
C VAL A 460 -32.61 -27.80 -2.70
N SER A 461 -32.20 -28.73 -1.83
CA SER A 461 -32.71 -28.77 -0.46
C SER A 461 -32.17 -27.58 0.32
N ILE A 462 -33.03 -26.58 0.51
CA ILE A 462 -32.83 -25.45 1.41
C ILE A 462 -32.93 -25.99 2.84
N ALA A 463 -31.78 -26.24 3.48
CA ALA A 463 -31.71 -26.47 4.91
C ALA A 463 -31.30 -25.16 5.61
N ARG A 464 -32.24 -24.67 6.42
CA ARG A 464 -32.24 -23.48 7.28
C ARG A 464 -30.90 -23.15 7.96
N LEU A 465 -30.41 -21.92 7.76
CA LEU A 465 -29.64 -21.18 8.76
C LEU A 465 -30.40 -19.88 9.04
N LYS A 466 -30.77 -19.68 10.32
CA LYS A 466 -31.57 -18.55 10.83
C LYS A 466 -30.91 -17.20 10.51
N PRO A 467 -31.69 -16.13 10.28
CA PRO A 467 -31.19 -14.77 10.08
C PRO A 467 -30.75 -14.17 11.42
N PHE A 468 -29.52 -13.68 11.51
CA PHE A 468 -29.17 -12.69 12.53
C PHE A 468 -29.57 -11.32 12.00
N ILE A 469 -30.59 -10.77 12.63
CA ILE A 469 -31.11 -9.41 12.47
C ILE A 469 -29.98 -8.44 12.82
N THR A 470 -29.59 -7.60 11.87
CA THR A 470 -28.69 -6.45 12.12
C THR A 470 -29.59 -5.27 12.46
N PHE A 471 -29.55 -4.80 13.71
CA PHE A 471 -30.15 -3.52 14.08
C PHE A 471 -29.30 -2.39 13.52
N SER A 472 -29.88 -1.56 12.66
CA SER A 472 -29.35 -0.25 12.28
C SER A 472 -29.75 0.77 13.34
N LEU A 473 -28.79 1.26 14.13
CA LEU A 473 -28.97 2.50 14.88
C LEU A 473 -28.40 3.64 14.04
N SER A 474 -29.29 4.43 13.45
CA SER A 474 -28.97 5.73 12.87
C SER A 474 -28.96 6.79 13.97
N VAL A 475 -27.78 7.31 14.31
CA VAL A 475 -27.64 8.56 15.06
C VAL A 475 -27.04 9.58 14.12
N SER A 476 -27.86 10.54 13.69
CA SER A 476 -27.41 11.72 12.97
C SER A 476 -26.88 12.75 13.97
N MET A 477 -25.67 13.26 13.77
CA MET A 477 -25.29 14.59 14.25
C MET A 477 -24.37 15.28 13.23
N PRO A 478 -24.36 16.62 13.20
CA PRO A 478 -24.04 17.41 12.02
C PRO A 478 -22.57 17.82 11.95
N ASN A 479 -22.14 18.07 10.70
CA ASN A 479 -20.98 18.85 10.23
C ASN A 479 -20.05 19.45 11.29
N SER A 480 -18.78 19.05 11.27
CA SER A 480 -17.61 19.92 10.95
C SER A 480 -16.29 19.28 11.42
N TYR A 481 -15.21 19.55 10.68
CA TYR A 481 -13.80 19.16 10.89
C TYR A 481 -13.41 17.73 10.51
N GLY A 482 -13.06 17.56 9.23
CA GLY A 482 -12.33 16.39 8.74
C GLY A 482 -10.86 16.47 9.16
N VAL A 483 -10.45 15.60 10.06
CA VAL A 483 -9.04 15.30 10.33
C VAL A 483 -8.65 14.13 9.43
N LEU A 484 -7.68 14.39 8.54
CA LEU A 484 -7.10 13.42 7.61
C LEU A 484 -6.20 12.44 8.40
N PHE A 485 -6.47 11.14 8.31
CA PHE A 485 -5.57 10.09 8.82
C PHE A 485 -5.04 9.28 7.62
N ILE A 486 -3.72 9.17 7.53
CA ILE A 486 -2.97 8.35 6.55
C ILE A 486 -3.05 6.87 6.91
#